data_AF-A0A6B1YP97-F1
#
_entry.id   AF-A0A6B1YP97-F1
#
_cell.length_a   1.000
_cell.length_b   1.000
_cell.length_c   1.000
_cell.angle_alpha   90.00
_cell.angle_beta   90.00
_cell.angle_gamma   90.00
#
_symmetry.space_group_name_H-M   'P 1'
#
loop_
_entity.id
_entity.type
_entity.pdbx_description
1 polymer ?
#
loop_
_entity_poly.entity_id
_entity_poly.type
_entity_poly.pdbx_seq_one_letter_code
_entity_poly.pdbx_strand_id
1 'polypeptide(L)' 'MKQQDEYTEEDRIYGAWLGLRNRINKIDYGQATEDFPGQRSDLYRQMEALESKYRGLTGESIKRG' A
#
# COMPACT_ATOMS: atom_id res chain seq x y z
N MET A 1 8.62 -11.85 17.81
CA MET A 1 8.70 -10.94 16.65
C MET A 1 9.47 -11.68 15.57
N LYS A 2 8.92 -11.84 14.35
CA LYS A 2 9.64 -12.48 13.25
C LYS A 2 10.86 -11.63 12.87
N GLN A 3 11.99 -12.27 12.60
CA GLN A 3 13.22 -11.57 12.22
C GLN A 3 13.00 -10.88 10.86
N GLN A 4 13.61 -9.71 10.65
CA GLN A 4 13.41 -8.88 9.44
C GLN A 4 13.80 -9.61 8.14
N ASP A 5 14.65 -10.64 8.25
CA ASP A 5 15.06 -11.54 7.17
C ASP A 5 14.00 -12.59 6.77
N GLU A 6 12.91 -12.73 7.53
CA GLU A 6 11.89 -13.75 7.31
C GLU A 6 10.75 -13.28 6.39
N TYR A 7 10.71 -11.98 6.05
CA TYR A 7 9.71 -11.42 5.15
C TYR A 7 10.19 -11.47 3.70
N THR A 8 9.41 -12.15 2.87
CA THR A 8 9.60 -12.14 1.42
C THR A 8 9.41 -10.73 0.86
N GLU A 9 9.90 -10.48 -0.34
CA GLU A 9 9.65 -9.20 -1.02
C GLU A 9 8.15 -8.96 -1.21
N GLU A 10 7.38 -10.03 -1.48
CA GLU A 10 5.93 -10.02 -1.53
C GLU A 10 5.31 -9.50 -0.23
N ASP A 11 5.70 -10.04 0.93
CA ASP A 11 5.18 -9.62 2.23
C ASP A 11 5.45 -8.13 2.51
N ARG A 12 6.64 -7.65 2.10
CA ARG A 12 7.03 -6.24 2.27
C ARG A 12 6.17 -5.32 1.40
N ILE A 13 5.93 -5.71 0.15
CA ILE A 13 5.07 -4.95 -0.77
C ILE A 13 3.63 -4.94 -0.26
N TYR A 14 3.12 -6.09 0.18
CA TYR A 14 1.78 -6.22 0.75
C TYR A 14 1.61 -5.33 2.00
N GLY A 15 2.57 -5.38 2.93
CA GLY A 15 2.56 -4.54 4.12
C GLY A 15 2.60 -3.04 3.81
N ALA A 16 3.43 -2.63 2.84
CA ALA A 16 3.49 -1.24 2.38
C ALA A 16 2.15 -0.79 1.75
N TRP A 17 1.53 -1.66 0.95
CA TRP A 17 0.23 -1.39 0.32
C TRP A 17 -0.87 -1.22 1.37
N LEU A 18 -0.90 -2.06 2.41
CA LEU A 18 -1.84 -1.93 3.53
C LEU A 18 -1.66 -0.60 4.29
N GLY A 19 -0.40 -0.19 4.51
CA GLY A 19 -0.08 1.10 5.14
C GLY A 19 -0.64 2.28 4.36
N LEU A 20 -0.45 2.28 3.03
CA LEU A 20 -1.01 3.33 2.16
C LEU A 20 -2.54 3.30 2.14
N ARG A 21 -3.16 2.12 2.05
CA ARG A 21 -4.63 1.98 2.08
C ARG A 21 -5.22 2.57 3.35
N ASN A 22 -4.60 2.30 4.50
CA ASN A 22 -5.05 2.86 5.78
C ASN A 22 -4.93 4.39 5.81
N ARG A 23 -3.83 4.95 5.28
CA ARG A 23 -3.65 6.41 5.20
C ARG A 23 -4.69 7.06 4.30
N ILE A 24 -4.95 6.48 3.13
CA ILE A 24 -6.00 6.93 2.21
C ILE A 24 -7.38 6.86 2.87
N ASN A 25 -7.72 5.74 3.51
CA ASN A 25 -9.00 5.59 4.19
C ASN A 25 -9.21 6.69 5.24
N LYS A 26 -8.17 7.04 6.01
CA LYS A 26 -8.28 8.12 7.00
C LYS A 26 -8.60 9.47 6.33
N ILE A 27 -8.01 9.75 5.17
CA ILE A 27 -8.31 10.96 4.40
C ILE A 27 -9.74 10.90 3.84
N ASP A 28 -10.11 9.78 3.20
CA ASP A 28 -11.42 9.57 2.56
C ASP A 28 -12.58 9.69 3.55
N TYR A 29 -12.40 9.20 4.78
CA TYR A 29 -13.40 9.26 5.84
C TYR A 29 -13.27 10.49 6.75
N GLY A 30 -12.44 11.47 6.39
CA GLY A 30 -12.30 12.73 7.13
C GLY A 30 -11.65 12.58 8.52
N GLN A 31 -11.00 11.45 8.80
CA GLN A 31 -10.23 11.21 10.02
C GLN A 31 -8.83 11.84 9.98
N ALA A 32 -8.36 12.22 8.80
CA ALA A 32 -7.13 12.96 8.57
C ALA A 32 -7.32 13.94 7.41
N THR A 33 -6.53 15.01 7.40
CA THR A 33 -6.42 15.93 6.27
C THR A 33 -5.19 15.60 5.44
N GLU A 34 -5.15 16.07 4.20
CA GLU A 34 -3.90 16.05 3.42
C GLU A 34 -2.86 16.97 4.06
N ASP A 35 -1.60 16.53 4.10
CA ASP A 35 -0.47 17.35 4.55
C ASP A 35 -0.10 18.40 3.48
N PHE A 36 -0.37 18.11 2.21
CA PHE A 36 -0.14 18.97 1.07
C PHE A 36 -1.16 18.68 -0.05
N PRO A 37 -1.51 19.67 -0.90
CA PRO A 37 -2.50 19.47 -1.95
C PRO A 37 -2.13 18.32 -2.89
N GLY A 38 -3.04 17.37 -3.06
CA GLY A 38 -2.87 16.23 -3.98
C GLY A 38 -2.19 15.02 -3.37
N GLN A 39 -1.85 15.06 -2.08
CA GLN A 39 -1.27 13.91 -1.36
C GLN A 39 -2.10 12.64 -1.53
N ARG A 40 -3.44 12.73 -1.47
CA ARG A 40 -4.33 11.57 -1.65
C ARG A 40 -4.12 10.92 -3.02
N SER A 41 -4.03 11.72 -4.08
CA SER A 41 -3.79 11.22 -5.44
C SER A 41 -2.42 10.55 -5.55
N ASP A 42 -1.39 11.11 -4.94
CA ASP A 42 -0.06 10.52 -4.92
C ASP A 42 -0.01 9.20 -4.15
N LEU A 43 -0.76 9.10 -3.04
CA LEU A 43 -0.90 7.85 -2.29
C LEU A 43 -1.57 6.76 -3.14
N TYR A 44 -2.62 7.09 -3.91
CA TYR A 44 -3.26 6.12 -4.81
C TYR A 44 -2.31 5.66 -5.92
N ARG A 45 -1.54 6.57 -6.54
CA ARG A 45 -0.54 6.20 -7.55
C ARG A 45 0.53 5.27 -6.97
N GLN A 46 0.97 5.52 -5.74
CA GLN A 46 1.90 4.63 -5.03
C GLN A 46 1.28 3.26 -4.76
N MET A 47 0.00 3.19 -4.37
CA MET A 47 -0.71 1.92 -4.22
C MET A 47 -0.81 1.13 -5.52
N GLU A 48 -1.07 1.79 -6.65
CA GLU A 48 -1.11 1.15 -7.96
C GLU A 48 0.25 0.60 -8.38
N ALA A 49 1.33 1.33 -8.10
CA ALA A 49 2.69 0.87 -8.36
C ALA A 49 3.04 -0.38 -7.52
N LEU A 50 2.63 -0.42 -6.25
CA LEU A 50 2.83 -1.60 -5.39
C LEU A 50 1.99 -2.80 -5.86
N GLU A 51 0.73 -2.59 -6.23
CA GLU A 51 -0.13 -3.62 -6.82
C GLU A 51 0.50 -4.22 -8.09
N SER A 52 1.04 -3.36 -8.97
CA SER A 52 1.71 -3.82 -10.19
C SER A 52 2.95 -4.66 -9.89
N LYS A 53 3.75 -4.27 -8.88
CA LYS A 53 4.94 -5.03 -8.48
C LYS A 53 4.58 -6.38 -7.88
N TYR A 54 3.62 -6.40 -6.95
CA TYR A 54 3.15 -7.64 -6.34
C TYR A 54 2.61 -8.60 -7.40
N ARG A 55 1.76 -8.12 -8.31
CA ARG A 55 1.26 -8.95 -9.41
C ARG A 55 2.38 -9.49 -10.29
N GLY A 56 3.43 -8.72 -10.52
CA GLY A 56 4.61 -9.18 -11.25
C GLY A 56 5.37 -10.30 -10.54
N LEU A 57 5.34 -10.34 -9.21
CA LEU A 57 6.01 -11.36 -8.39
C LEU A 57 5.15 -12.61 -8.18
N THR A 58 3.85 -12.43 -7.92
CA THR A 58 2.96 -13.51 -7.44
C THR A 58 2.01 -14.02 -8.52
N GLY A 59 1.78 -13.25 -9.57
CA GLY A 59 0.72 -13.49 -10.54
C GLY A 59 -0.68 -13.10 -10.04
N GLU A 60 -0.80 -12.64 -8.80
CA GLU A 60 -2.08 -12.34 -8.15
C GLU A 60 -2.29 -10.84 -7.92
N SER A 61 -3.54 -10.44 -7.66
CA SER A 61 -3.87 -9.05 -7.32
C SER A 61 -3.88 -8.90 -5.80
N ILE A 62 -3.16 -7.91 -5.24
CA ILE A 62 -3.24 -7.59 -3.80
C ILE A 62 -4.68 -7.28 -3.39
N LYS A 63 -5.46 -6.69 -4.30
CA LYS A 63 -6.87 -6.35 -4.05
C LYS A 63 -7.79 -7.57 -3.89
N ARG A 64 -7.33 -8.78 -4.26
CA ARG A 64 -8.10 -10.03 -4.18
C ARG A 64 -7.65 -10.95 -3.03
N GLY A 65 -6.51 -10.63 -2.39
CA GLY A 65 -6.02 -11.31 -1.19
C GLY A 65 -6.78 -10.90 0.07
#